data_AF-A0A1Y5FA61-F1
#
_entry.id   AF-A0A1Y5FA61-F1
#
_cell.length_a   1.000
_cell.length_b   1.000
_cell.length_c   1.000
_cell.angle_alpha   90.00
_cell.angle_beta   90.00
_cell.angle_gamma   90.00
#
_symmetry.space_group_name_H-M   'P 1'
#
loop_
_entity.id
_entity.type
_entity.pdbx_description
1 polymer ?
#
loop_
_entity_poly.entity_id
_entity_poly.type
_entity_poly.pdbx_seq_one_letter_code
_entity_poly.pdbx_strand_id
1 'polypeptide(L)'
;MRLFMILAIQLVFVSSSFATYINDRGELRREHFSYDKTSLGKEVLKLQGKYTDKFFDEWLLSSLKDKKAQIFMENVFSLFKKKTEIGHNSNKLLGDSDRSLDKVNCYEYNGACNLFKDVGYQRGTMMLYIFSKYGVNTTHHVTEKYEFLQKYNDHQKPFTKEELLAIVIGLDLFGDNIEYFEADKLTMTYADINKGNTTGNALIYFFMKWRSTSLVSKVGTVLHEMYHNLAGSYSEYSGKGLRIDSSDEWMSLHKESRKIVNTNGFDCFVSGYAYTNFAEDAAETLVTYFHNREVLERLCPQKLEFIDEVISRADKLRASKLRRVGRSLGQNLNFLFDSIENALN
;
A
#
# COMPACT_ATOMS: atom_id res chain seq x y z
N MET A 1 35.61 -19.31 33.67
CA MET A 1 35.50 -17.86 33.38
C MET A 1 35.48 -17.53 31.87
N ARG A 2 34.91 -18.38 31.01
CA ARG A 2 34.82 -18.16 29.55
C ARG A 2 33.42 -18.42 28.95
N LEU A 3 32.41 -18.66 29.79
CA LEU A 3 31.03 -18.87 29.35
C LEU A 3 30.14 -17.62 29.46
N PHE A 4 30.61 -16.55 30.10
CA PHE A 4 29.84 -15.31 30.31
C PHE A 4 30.02 -14.25 29.21
N MET A 5 30.91 -14.47 28.24
CA MET A 5 31.22 -13.47 27.20
C MET A 5 30.46 -13.69 25.88
N ILE A 6 29.80 -14.84 25.70
CA ILE A 6 29.01 -15.13 24.48
C ILE A 6 27.55 -14.69 24.65
N LEU A 7 27.05 -14.58 25.89
CA LEU A 7 25.71 -14.07 26.18
C LEU A 7 25.59 -12.53 26.17
N ALA A 8 26.71 -11.81 26.09
CA ALA A 8 26.73 -10.34 26.07
C ALA A 8 26.60 -9.73 24.65
N ILE A 9 26.68 -10.54 23.58
CA ILE A 9 26.58 -10.05 22.19
C ILE A 9 25.15 -10.23 21.61
N GLN A 10 24.29 -11.02 22.24
CA GLN A 10 22.88 -11.19 21.81
C GLN A 10 21.88 -10.27 22.51
N LEU A 11 22.34 -9.36 23.38
CA LEU A 11 21.47 -8.57 24.27
C LEU A 11 21.48 -7.04 24.01
N VAL A 12 21.95 -6.58 22.85
CA VAL A 12 21.78 -5.18 22.42
C VAL A 12 21.42 -5.11 20.93
N PHE A 13 20.18 -5.42 20.59
CA PHE A 13 19.49 -4.76 19.48
C PHE A 13 18.06 -4.45 19.94
N VAL A 14 17.98 -3.57 20.93
CA VAL A 14 16.76 -2.80 21.18
C VAL A 14 16.57 -1.94 19.93
N SER A 15 15.71 -2.45 19.03
CA SER A 15 14.70 -1.75 18.22
C SER A 15 14.77 -0.21 18.10
N SER A 16 15.93 0.36 17.83
CA SER A 16 16.05 1.72 17.34
C SER A 16 16.24 1.62 15.84
N SER A 17 15.10 1.45 15.15
CA SER A 17 15.01 1.58 13.70
C SER A 17 15.08 3.05 13.32
N PHE A 18 15.66 3.28 12.17
CA PHE A 18 16.45 4.45 11.90
C PHE A 18 16.56 4.39 10.32
N ALA A 19 16.56 5.51 9.55
CA ALA A 19 16.78 5.76 8.11
C ALA A 19 18.18 6.18 7.59
N THR A 20 18.46 6.07 6.29
CA THR A 20 19.48 6.97 5.70
C THR A 20 18.90 8.36 5.47
N TYR A 21 19.47 9.39 6.10
CA TYR A 21 19.01 10.77 5.96
C TYR A 21 20.17 11.77 6.04
N ILE A 22 19.91 13.00 5.60
CA ILE A 22 20.78 14.15 5.81
C ILE A 22 20.28 14.85 7.06
N ASN A 23 21.10 14.92 8.11
CA ASN A 23 20.72 15.60 9.35
C ASN A 23 20.77 17.13 9.20
N ASP A 24 20.34 17.87 10.22
CA ASP A 24 20.35 19.35 10.23
C ASP A 24 21.75 19.98 10.01
N ARG A 25 22.82 19.18 10.13
CA ARG A 25 24.21 19.59 9.90
C ARG A 25 24.71 19.27 8.48
N GLY A 26 23.85 18.71 7.62
CA GLY A 26 24.21 18.30 6.27
C GLY A 26 24.93 16.95 6.20
N GLU A 27 25.05 16.22 7.32
CA GLU A 27 25.76 14.94 7.37
C GLU A 27 24.84 13.79 6.95
N LEU A 28 25.38 12.89 6.13
CA LEU A 28 24.70 11.65 5.79
C LEU A 28 24.77 10.67 6.97
N ARG A 29 23.62 10.21 7.44
CA ARG A 29 23.46 9.13 8.42
C ARG A 29 22.84 7.94 7.69
N ARG A 30 23.21 6.71 8.05
CA ARG A 30 22.61 5.46 7.53
C ARG A 30 22.08 4.64 8.67
N GLU A 31 20.95 4.02 8.42
CA GLU A 31 20.27 3.24 9.42
C GLU A 31 19.53 2.03 8.78
N HIS A 32 18.67 1.31 9.51
CA HIS A 32 18.15 0.01 9.08
C HIS A 32 17.09 0.06 7.96
N PHE A 33 16.14 1.01 7.99
CA PHE A 33 15.14 1.21 6.92
C PHE A 33 15.50 2.48 6.12
N SER A 34 14.72 2.84 5.10
CA SER A 34 15.00 3.96 4.18
C SER A 34 14.25 5.25 4.53
N TYR A 35 13.18 5.16 5.32
CA TYR A 35 12.36 6.31 5.70
C TYR A 35 12.83 6.95 7.01
N ASP A 36 13.13 8.26 6.99
CA ASP A 36 13.42 9.03 8.21
C ASP A 36 12.20 9.02 9.13
N LYS A 37 12.29 8.31 10.26
CA LYS A 37 11.20 8.23 11.23
C LYS A 37 10.78 9.58 11.78
N THR A 38 11.70 10.54 11.88
CA THR A 38 11.39 11.87 12.40
C THR A 38 10.56 12.64 11.36
N SER A 39 11.04 12.71 10.12
CA SER A 39 10.30 13.36 9.02
C SER A 39 8.99 12.64 8.71
N LEU A 40 9.00 11.31 8.59
CA LEU A 40 7.79 10.51 8.41
C LEU A 40 6.85 10.69 9.60
N GLY A 41 7.36 10.76 10.83
CA GLY A 41 6.57 11.00 12.04
C GLY A 41 5.82 12.33 12.00
N LYS A 42 6.44 13.40 11.48
CA LYS A 42 5.79 14.71 11.29
C LYS A 42 4.64 14.62 10.28
N GLU A 43 4.85 13.96 9.14
CA GLU A 43 3.79 13.78 8.14
C GLU A 43 2.67 12.85 8.63
N VAL A 44 3.01 11.77 9.33
CA VAL A 44 2.05 10.86 9.96
C VAL A 44 1.19 11.60 10.97
N LEU A 45 1.78 12.45 11.83
CA LEU A 45 1.02 13.23 12.82
C LEU A 45 0.05 14.22 12.14
N LYS A 46 0.50 14.89 11.08
CA LYS A 46 -0.33 15.79 10.28
C LYS A 46 -1.51 15.05 9.64
N LEU A 47 -1.26 13.90 9.00
CA LEU A 47 -2.30 13.10 8.35
C LEU A 47 -3.22 12.40 9.36
N GLN A 48 -2.71 12.01 10.52
CA GLN A 48 -3.53 11.52 11.63
C GLN A 48 -4.52 12.59 12.11
N GLY A 49 -4.13 13.87 12.14
CA GLY A 49 -5.03 14.98 12.44
C GLY A 49 -6.11 15.22 11.37
N LYS A 50 -5.84 14.83 10.12
CA LYS A 50 -6.81 14.90 9.00
C LYS A 50 -7.81 13.75 9.03
N TYR A 51 -7.33 12.52 9.22
CA TYR A 51 -8.12 11.28 9.13
C TYR A 51 -8.77 10.91 10.46
N THR A 52 -9.73 11.74 10.87
CA THR A 52 -10.55 11.53 12.07
C THR A 52 -11.82 10.73 11.77
N ASP A 53 -12.48 10.20 12.81
CA ASP A 53 -13.81 9.56 12.67
C ASP A 53 -14.82 10.50 12.01
N LYS A 54 -14.78 11.78 12.37
CA LYS A 54 -15.63 12.80 11.76
C LYS A 54 -15.38 12.91 10.26
N PHE A 55 -14.12 12.88 9.82
CA PHE A 55 -13.78 12.90 8.39
C PHE A 55 -14.40 11.69 7.66
N PHE A 56 -14.28 10.48 8.22
CA PHE A 56 -14.81 9.27 7.60
C PHE A 56 -16.35 9.25 7.58
N ASP A 57 -16.99 9.71 8.66
CA ASP A 57 -18.45 9.86 8.72
C ASP A 57 -18.96 10.86 7.67
N GLU A 58 -18.33 12.03 7.58
CA GLU A 58 -18.68 13.07 6.60
C GLU A 58 -18.46 12.59 5.16
N TRP A 59 -17.33 11.92 4.91
CA TRP A 59 -17.04 11.30 3.63
C TRP A 59 -18.15 10.30 3.24
N LEU A 60 -18.46 9.33 4.12
CA LEU A 60 -19.46 8.30 3.83
C LEU A 60 -20.83 8.93 3.55
N LEU A 61 -21.28 9.86 4.38
CA LEU A 61 -22.57 10.54 4.19
C LEU A 61 -22.60 11.37 2.89
N SER A 62 -21.48 11.94 2.47
CA SER A 62 -21.38 12.65 1.18
C SER A 62 -21.43 11.68 0.01
N SER A 63 -20.71 10.55 0.08
CA SER A 63 -20.71 9.51 -0.96
C SER A 63 -22.07 8.84 -1.11
N LEU A 64 -22.82 8.65 -0.03
CA LEU A 64 -24.18 8.11 -0.08
C LEU A 64 -25.20 9.07 -0.71
N LYS A 65 -24.87 10.34 -0.92
CA LYS A 65 -25.76 11.31 -1.62
C LYS A 65 -25.51 11.37 -3.13
N ASP A 66 -24.35 10.88 -3.59
CA ASP A 66 -24.00 10.86 -5.00
C ASP A 66 -24.42 9.53 -5.63
N LYS A 67 -25.34 9.58 -6.60
CA LYS A 67 -25.86 8.40 -7.30
C LYS A 67 -24.77 7.57 -8.00
N LYS A 68 -23.69 8.19 -8.48
CA LYS A 68 -22.55 7.46 -9.07
C LYS A 68 -21.75 6.73 -8.00
N ALA A 69 -21.53 7.39 -6.86
CA ALA A 69 -20.88 6.78 -5.72
C ALA A 69 -21.74 5.67 -5.10
N GLN A 70 -23.07 5.80 -5.09
CA GLN A 70 -23.98 4.73 -4.69
C GLN A 70 -23.81 3.47 -5.55
N ILE A 71 -23.86 3.61 -6.89
CA ILE A 71 -23.65 2.48 -7.82
C ILE A 71 -22.27 1.86 -7.64
N PHE A 72 -21.23 2.70 -7.49
CA PHE A 72 -19.88 2.22 -7.21
C PHE A 72 -19.87 1.40 -5.91
N MET A 73 -20.43 1.95 -4.83
CA MET A 73 -20.49 1.30 -3.53
C MET A 73 -21.29 0.00 -3.58
N GLU A 74 -22.42 -0.06 -4.30
CA GLU A 74 -23.16 -1.31 -4.54
C GLU A 74 -22.32 -2.36 -5.28
N ASN A 75 -21.52 -1.94 -6.27
CA ASN A 75 -20.58 -2.84 -6.95
C ASN A 75 -19.49 -3.32 -6.00
N VAL A 76 -18.91 -2.43 -5.20
CA VAL A 76 -17.96 -2.79 -4.13
C VAL A 76 -18.62 -3.81 -3.21
N PHE A 77 -19.81 -3.52 -2.71
CA PHE A 77 -20.56 -4.40 -1.82
C PHE A 77 -20.92 -5.74 -2.46
N SER A 78 -21.19 -5.79 -3.75
CA SER A 78 -21.43 -7.05 -4.46
C SER A 78 -20.18 -7.95 -4.49
N LEU A 79 -18.99 -7.34 -4.59
CA LEU A 79 -17.71 -8.04 -4.49
C LEU A 79 -17.48 -8.60 -3.08
N PHE A 80 -18.07 -7.98 -2.05
CA PHE A 80 -18.04 -8.50 -0.67
C PHE A 80 -19.12 -9.57 -0.46
N LYS A 81 -20.34 -9.37 -1.01
CA LYS A 81 -21.49 -10.28 -0.85
C LYS A 81 -21.26 -11.66 -1.47
N LYS A 82 -20.70 -11.71 -2.69
CA LYS A 82 -20.30 -12.98 -3.33
C LYS A 82 -19.27 -13.77 -2.49
N LYS A 83 -18.56 -13.10 -1.58
CA LYS A 83 -17.53 -13.71 -0.71
C LYS A 83 -18.09 -14.18 0.63
N THR A 84 -19.15 -13.55 1.16
CA THR A 84 -19.76 -13.91 2.46
C THR A 84 -20.79 -15.03 2.37
N GLU A 85 -21.41 -15.26 1.20
CA GLU A 85 -22.38 -16.35 1.00
C GLU A 85 -21.75 -17.76 1.09
N ILE A 86 -20.41 -17.86 1.10
CA ILE A 86 -19.66 -19.12 1.25
C ILE A 86 -19.43 -19.47 2.74
N GLY A 87 -19.68 -18.55 3.68
CA GLY A 87 -19.17 -18.66 5.05
C GLY A 87 -20.16 -18.84 6.21
N HIS A 88 -21.31 -18.14 6.26
CA HIS A 88 -22.07 -18.12 7.52
C HIS A 88 -23.59 -17.89 7.40
N ASN A 89 -24.35 -18.90 7.87
CA ASN A 89 -25.67 -18.75 8.52
C ASN A 89 -25.52 -17.88 9.79
N SER A 90 -25.73 -16.58 9.69
CA SER A 90 -25.54 -15.63 10.81
C SER A 90 -26.81 -14.84 11.16
N ASN A 91 -27.84 -15.56 11.65
CA ASN A 91 -29.01 -14.95 12.28
C ASN A 91 -28.86 -14.72 13.79
N LYS A 92 -27.64 -14.70 14.35
CA LYS A 92 -27.44 -14.74 15.83
C LYS A 92 -26.44 -13.75 16.44
N LEU A 93 -26.19 -12.61 15.80
CA LEU A 93 -25.31 -11.55 16.33
C LEU A 93 -26.03 -10.19 16.40
N LEU A 94 -27.25 -10.17 16.94
CA LEU A 94 -27.91 -8.93 17.35
C LEU A 94 -27.94 -8.87 18.88
N GLY A 95 -26.79 -8.55 19.46
CA GLY A 95 -26.65 -8.07 20.82
C GLY A 95 -25.93 -6.73 20.74
N ASP A 96 -26.60 -5.69 21.20
CA ASP A 96 -26.20 -4.28 21.27
C ASP A 96 -26.32 -3.45 19.98
N SER A 97 -27.35 -2.61 20.01
CA SER A 97 -27.67 -1.52 19.11
C SER A 97 -26.52 -0.51 19.01
N ASP A 98 -25.67 -0.67 18.01
CA ASP A 98 -24.73 0.36 17.61
C ASP A 98 -25.53 1.48 16.91
N ARG A 99 -25.88 2.55 17.66
CA ARG A 99 -26.60 3.75 17.18
C ARG A 99 -25.93 4.41 15.96
N SER A 100 -24.71 4.02 15.61
CA SER A 100 -24.04 4.47 14.39
C SER A 100 -24.63 3.88 13.10
N LEU A 101 -25.31 2.72 13.17
CA LEU A 101 -26.01 2.11 12.04
C LEU A 101 -27.28 2.87 11.64
N ASP A 102 -27.91 3.62 12.56
CA ASP A 102 -29.05 4.50 12.25
C ASP A 102 -28.71 5.58 11.22
N LYS A 103 -27.41 5.84 11.01
CA LYS A 103 -26.91 6.79 10.00
C LYS A 103 -26.96 6.24 8.57
N VAL A 104 -27.14 4.93 8.38
CA VAL A 104 -27.13 4.28 7.06
C VAL A 104 -28.39 3.43 6.89
N ASN A 105 -29.19 3.73 5.87
CA ASN A 105 -30.40 2.98 5.58
C ASN A 105 -30.08 1.56 5.10
N CYS A 106 -30.10 0.58 6.01
CA CYS A 106 -29.75 -0.81 5.69
C CYS A 106 -30.71 -1.52 4.72
N TYR A 107 -31.90 -0.96 4.46
CA TYR A 107 -32.79 -1.47 3.42
C TYR A 107 -32.25 -1.17 2.02
N GLU A 108 -31.57 -0.04 1.85
CA GLU A 108 -30.98 0.39 0.57
C GLU A 108 -29.54 -0.13 0.42
N TYR A 109 -28.77 -0.26 1.51
CA TYR A 109 -27.34 -0.56 1.47
C TYR A 109 -26.95 -1.87 2.18
N ASN A 110 -27.57 -2.99 1.79
CA ASN A 110 -27.42 -4.29 2.46
C ASN A 110 -25.95 -4.73 2.62
N GLY A 111 -25.11 -4.57 1.60
CA GLY A 111 -23.70 -4.99 1.69
C GLY A 111 -22.84 -4.09 2.60
N ALA A 112 -23.14 -2.78 2.70
CA ALA A 112 -22.51 -1.89 3.68
C ALA A 112 -22.80 -2.36 5.10
N CYS A 113 -24.07 -2.66 5.37
CA CYS A 113 -24.49 -3.09 6.68
C CYS A 113 -23.92 -4.47 7.05
N ASN A 114 -23.72 -5.38 6.09
CA ASN A 114 -23.03 -6.64 6.36
C ASN A 114 -21.56 -6.43 6.72
N LEU A 115 -20.85 -5.54 6.01
CA LEU A 115 -19.49 -5.16 6.39
C LEU A 115 -19.45 -4.52 7.78
N PHE A 116 -20.36 -3.58 8.07
CA PHE A 116 -20.41 -2.92 9.38
C PHE A 116 -20.78 -3.88 10.52
N LYS A 117 -21.62 -4.89 10.27
CA LYS A 117 -21.89 -5.95 11.26
C LYS A 117 -20.67 -6.81 11.53
N ASP A 118 -19.90 -7.11 10.47
CA ASP A 118 -18.75 -8.00 10.54
C ASP A 118 -17.53 -7.33 11.21
N VAL A 119 -17.21 -6.10 10.82
CA VAL A 119 -16.02 -5.39 11.32
C VAL A 119 -16.34 -4.18 12.21
N GLY A 120 -17.61 -3.83 12.43
CA GLY A 120 -17.99 -2.61 13.14
C GLY A 120 -18.00 -1.38 12.22
N TYR A 121 -18.86 -0.40 12.54
CA TYR A 121 -19.13 0.77 11.70
C TYR A 121 -17.88 1.57 11.31
N GLN A 122 -17.05 1.95 12.30
CA GLN A 122 -15.87 2.78 12.04
C GLN A 122 -14.84 2.08 11.15
N ARG A 123 -14.54 0.80 11.43
CA ARG A 123 -13.60 0.03 10.60
C ARG A 123 -14.14 -0.19 9.20
N GLY A 124 -15.42 -0.57 9.07
CA GLY A 124 -16.02 -0.77 7.76
C GLY A 124 -16.04 0.52 6.93
N THR A 125 -16.29 1.68 7.56
CA THR A 125 -16.25 2.97 6.87
C THR A 125 -14.85 3.28 6.33
N MET A 126 -13.81 3.05 7.13
CA MET A 126 -12.42 3.22 6.68
C MET A 126 -12.05 2.23 5.55
N MET A 127 -12.47 0.97 5.65
CA MET A 127 -12.23 -0.03 4.59
C MET A 127 -12.88 0.39 3.27
N LEU A 128 -14.11 0.93 3.34
CA LEU A 128 -14.80 1.45 2.15
C LEU A 128 -14.11 2.67 1.58
N TYR A 129 -13.62 3.58 2.44
CA TYR A 129 -12.82 4.72 1.99
C TYR A 129 -11.54 4.26 1.28
N ILE A 130 -10.82 3.30 1.86
CA ILE A 130 -9.58 2.76 1.28
C ILE A 130 -9.86 2.17 -0.11
N PHE A 131 -10.89 1.33 -0.21
CA PHE A 131 -11.27 0.71 -1.48
C PHE A 131 -11.73 1.76 -2.50
N SER A 132 -12.60 2.69 -2.08
CA SER A 132 -13.16 3.70 -2.97
C SER A 132 -12.12 4.70 -3.49
N LYS A 133 -11.19 5.12 -2.64
CA LYS A 133 -10.19 6.14 -3.01
C LYS A 133 -8.98 5.53 -3.71
N TYR A 134 -8.52 4.36 -3.24
CA TYR A 134 -7.25 3.79 -3.67
C TYR A 134 -7.40 2.47 -4.45
N GLY A 135 -8.59 1.89 -4.57
CA GLY A 135 -8.81 0.60 -5.22
C GLY A 135 -8.18 -0.59 -4.46
N VAL A 136 -7.88 -0.42 -3.18
CA VAL A 136 -7.22 -1.43 -2.34
C VAL A 136 -8.24 -2.16 -1.47
N ASN A 137 -8.28 -3.48 -1.58
CA ASN A 137 -9.13 -4.31 -0.74
C ASN A 137 -8.43 -4.67 0.58
N THR A 138 -8.98 -4.25 1.72
CA THR A 138 -8.43 -4.56 3.05
C THR A 138 -9.27 -5.60 3.81
N THR A 139 -10.14 -6.34 3.13
CA THR A 139 -10.96 -7.38 3.77
C THR A 139 -10.11 -8.54 4.24
N HIS A 140 -10.43 -9.02 5.43
CA HIS A 140 -9.93 -10.32 5.91
C HIS A 140 -10.65 -11.52 5.26
N HIS A 141 -11.63 -11.27 4.38
CA HIS A 141 -12.27 -12.29 3.54
C HIS A 141 -11.55 -12.36 2.20
N VAL A 142 -10.37 -12.98 2.19
CA VAL A 142 -9.60 -13.15 0.96
C VAL A 142 -10.17 -14.30 0.14
N THR A 143 -10.41 -14.06 -1.15
CA THR A 143 -10.91 -15.06 -2.09
C THR A 143 -9.87 -16.10 -2.46
N GLU A 144 -10.34 -17.33 -2.68
CA GLU A 144 -9.65 -18.54 -3.14
C GLU A 144 -8.71 -18.39 -4.35
N LYS A 145 -8.75 -17.25 -5.06
CA LYS A 145 -7.99 -16.96 -6.29
C LYS A 145 -6.47 -17.14 -6.13
N TYR A 146 -5.97 -17.11 -4.90
CA TYR A 146 -4.56 -17.28 -4.63
C TYR A 146 -4.39 -18.47 -3.69
N GLU A 147 -3.96 -19.62 -4.23
CA GLU A 147 -3.75 -20.86 -3.46
C GLU A 147 -2.83 -20.65 -2.25
N PHE A 148 -1.84 -19.77 -2.36
CA PHE A 148 -0.95 -19.44 -1.24
C PHE A 148 -1.69 -18.75 -0.07
N LEU A 149 -2.84 -18.11 -0.33
CA LEU A 149 -3.68 -17.42 0.66
C LEU A 149 -4.55 -18.38 1.43
N GLN A 150 -4.97 -19.47 0.80
CA GLN A 150 -5.73 -20.52 1.46
C GLN A 150 -4.98 -21.10 2.66
N LYS A 151 -3.64 -21.17 2.59
CA LYS A 151 -2.78 -21.61 3.70
C LYS A 151 -2.95 -20.78 4.98
N TYR A 152 -3.43 -19.55 4.86
CA TYR A 152 -3.55 -18.61 5.98
C TYR A 152 -4.99 -18.22 6.29
N ASN A 153 -5.99 -18.80 5.62
CA ASN A 153 -7.40 -18.42 5.79
C ASN A 153 -7.84 -18.44 7.26
N ASP A 154 -7.49 -19.47 8.02
CA ASP A 154 -7.86 -19.61 9.44
C ASP A 154 -7.20 -18.56 10.36
N HIS A 155 -6.15 -17.90 9.86
CA HIS A 155 -5.39 -16.89 10.58
C HIS A 155 -5.70 -15.46 10.13
N GLN A 156 -6.55 -15.26 9.12
CA GLN A 156 -6.93 -13.93 8.69
C GLN A 156 -7.83 -13.29 9.74
N LYS A 157 -7.47 -12.08 10.19
CA LYS A 157 -8.27 -11.30 11.15
C LYS A 157 -8.53 -9.91 10.58
N PRO A 158 -9.66 -9.27 10.95
CA PRO A 158 -9.87 -7.88 10.58
C PRO A 158 -8.77 -7.01 11.16
N PHE A 159 -8.36 -6.00 10.38
CA PHE A 159 -7.50 -4.94 10.88
C PHE A 159 -8.17 -4.20 12.06
N THR A 160 -7.35 -3.68 12.97
CA THR A 160 -7.78 -2.70 13.97
C THR A 160 -7.95 -1.33 13.33
N LYS A 161 -8.60 -0.40 14.04
CA LYS A 161 -8.77 0.98 13.57
C LYS A 161 -7.43 1.70 13.35
N GLU A 162 -6.47 1.51 14.25
CA GLU A 162 -5.12 2.07 14.10
C GLU A 162 -4.40 1.50 12.88
N GLU A 163 -4.56 0.20 12.60
CA GLU A 163 -3.98 -0.45 11.43
C GLU A 163 -4.59 0.05 10.11
N LEU A 164 -5.91 0.21 10.05
CA LEU A 164 -6.58 0.83 8.90
C LEU A 164 -6.15 2.30 8.73
N LEU A 165 -5.94 3.03 9.82
CA LEU A 165 -5.44 4.40 9.75
C LEU A 165 -4.01 4.42 9.19
N ALA A 166 -3.14 3.50 9.61
CA ALA A 166 -1.80 3.35 9.06
C ALA A 166 -1.84 3.06 7.55
N ILE A 167 -2.75 2.21 7.09
CA ILE A 167 -2.95 1.92 5.67
C ILE A 167 -3.40 3.18 4.91
N VAL A 168 -4.41 3.91 5.42
CA VAL A 168 -4.88 5.16 4.81
C VAL A 168 -3.74 6.18 4.67
N ILE A 169 -2.97 6.39 5.75
CA ILE A 169 -1.85 7.33 5.75
C ILE A 169 -0.76 6.88 4.77
N GLY A 170 -0.40 5.58 4.78
CA GLY A 170 0.58 5.03 3.86
C GLY A 170 0.18 5.20 2.40
N LEU A 171 -1.08 4.92 2.06
CA LEU A 171 -1.61 5.12 0.70
C LEU A 171 -1.70 6.59 0.30
N ASP A 172 -2.02 7.50 1.22
CA ASP A 172 -2.04 8.94 0.94
C ASP A 172 -0.63 9.49 0.70
N LEU A 173 0.37 9.00 1.45
CA LEU A 173 1.78 9.35 1.24
C LEU A 173 2.35 8.73 -0.03
N PHE A 174 1.91 7.53 -0.39
CA PHE A 174 2.27 6.89 -1.65
C PHE A 174 1.77 7.69 -2.86
N GLY A 175 0.65 8.40 -2.71
CA GLY A 175 0.17 9.41 -3.65
C GLY A 175 -0.27 8.85 -5.00
N ASP A 176 -0.03 9.63 -6.06
CA ASP A 176 -0.45 9.30 -7.43
C ASP A 176 0.23 8.05 -8.01
N ASN A 177 1.25 7.52 -7.32
CA ASN A 177 1.85 6.23 -7.68
C ASN A 177 0.83 5.08 -7.62
N ILE A 178 -0.28 5.26 -6.90
CA ILE A 178 -1.37 4.27 -6.84
C ILE A 178 -1.95 3.99 -8.24
N GLU A 179 -1.87 4.95 -9.15
CA GLU A 179 -2.41 4.86 -10.50
C GLU A 179 -1.62 3.90 -11.41
N TYR A 180 -0.44 3.45 -11.00
CA TYR A 180 0.29 2.39 -11.69
C TYR A 180 -0.28 1.00 -11.38
N PHE A 181 -1.15 0.85 -10.38
CA PHE A 181 -1.83 -0.42 -10.14
C PHE A 181 -3.14 -0.49 -10.91
N GLU A 182 -3.47 -1.68 -11.44
CA GLU A 182 -4.82 -1.89 -11.93
C GLU A 182 -5.79 -1.91 -10.73
N ALA A 183 -6.88 -1.14 -10.86
CA ALA A 183 -7.97 -1.15 -9.89
C ALA A 183 -8.43 -2.59 -9.62
N ASP A 184 -8.73 -2.89 -8.35
CA ASP A 184 -9.23 -4.19 -7.85
C ASP A 184 -8.20 -5.33 -7.74
N LYS A 185 -6.92 -5.11 -8.06
CA LYS A 185 -5.87 -6.14 -7.90
C LYS A 185 -5.14 -6.13 -6.56
N LEU A 186 -5.08 -4.99 -5.87
CA LEU A 186 -4.35 -4.90 -4.60
C LEU A 186 -5.24 -5.34 -3.44
N THR A 187 -4.81 -6.40 -2.75
CA THR A 187 -5.40 -6.83 -1.48
C THR A 187 -4.35 -6.74 -0.38
N MET A 188 -4.67 -6.03 0.69
CA MET A 188 -3.86 -5.99 1.90
C MET A 188 -4.53 -6.84 2.97
N THR A 189 -3.76 -7.72 3.61
CA THR A 189 -4.32 -8.69 4.55
C THR A 189 -3.52 -8.73 5.83
N TYR A 190 -4.19 -8.77 6.98
CA TYR A 190 -3.54 -9.13 8.23
C TYR A 190 -3.65 -10.64 8.48
N ALA A 191 -2.52 -11.27 8.69
CA ALA A 191 -2.41 -12.67 9.08
C ALA A 191 -1.89 -12.76 10.52
N ASP A 192 -2.69 -13.36 11.39
CA ASP A 192 -2.38 -13.57 12.81
C ASP A 192 -1.40 -14.74 13.01
N ILE A 193 -0.22 -14.56 12.42
CA ILE A 193 0.83 -15.57 12.34
C ILE A 193 2.13 -14.95 12.80
N ASN A 194 2.83 -15.66 13.68
CA ASN A 194 4.16 -15.29 14.09
C ASN A 194 5.18 -15.70 13.00
N LYS A 195 5.83 -14.69 12.40
CA LYS A 195 6.92 -14.86 11.41
C LYS A 195 8.23 -14.29 11.95
N GLY A 196 8.48 -14.44 13.26
CA GLY A 196 9.65 -13.88 13.92
C GLY A 196 9.63 -12.35 13.87
N ASN A 197 10.65 -11.74 13.28
CA ASN A 197 10.78 -10.29 13.18
C ASN A 197 10.14 -9.69 11.91
N THR A 198 9.55 -10.51 11.04
CA THR A 198 8.91 -10.06 9.81
C THR A 198 7.60 -9.33 10.13
N THR A 199 7.50 -8.07 9.70
CA THR A 199 6.29 -7.24 9.85
C THR A 199 5.38 -7.35 8.64
N GLY A 200 5.94 -7.44 7.43
CA GLY A 200 5.17 -7.59 6.22
C GLY A 200 5.91 -8.34 5.12
N ASN A 201 5.31 -8.40 3.93
CA ASN A 201 5.96 -8.90 2.73
C ASN A 201 5.42 -8.22 1.45
N ALA A 202 6.12 -8.46 0.34
CA ALA A 202 5.79 -7.92 -0.98
C ALA A 202 4.39 -8.29 -1.51
N LEU A 203 3.69 -9.26 -0.90
CA LEU A 203 2.29 -9.60 -1.23
C LEU A 203 1.29 -8.81 -0.37
N ILE A 204 1.79 -7.83 0.39
CA ILE A 204 1.10 -6.96 1.34
C ILE A 204 0.34 -7.73 2.43
N TYR A 205 0.99 -8.79 2.92
CA TYR A 205 0.61 -9.45 4.18
C TYR A 205 1.27 -8.72 5.32
N PHE A 206 0.48 -8.38 6.34
CA PHE A 206 1.00 -7.91 7.61
C PHE A 206 0.89 -9.00 8.65
N PHE A 207 1.97 -9.24 9.39
CA PHE A 207 2.06 -10.31 10.38
C PHE A 207 1.93 -9.78 11.80
N MET A 208 1.81 -10.69 12.76
CA MET A 208 1.58 -10.36 14.18
C MET A 208 2.57 -9.33 14.75
N LYS A 209 3.83 -9.34 14.29
CA LYS A 209 4.84 -8.37 14.72
C LYS A 209 4.46 -6.93 14.36
N TRP A 210 3.87 -6.69 13.18
CA TRP A 210 3.49 -5.37 12.69
C TRP A 210 2.48 -4.68 13.61
N ARG A 211 1.50 -5.43 14.14
CA ARG A 211 0.51 -4.94 15.11
C ARG A 211 1.15 -4.30 16.34
N SER A 212 2.26 -4.87 16.82
CA SER A 212 3.00 -4.38 17.99
C SER A 212 3.91 -3.17 17.73
N THR A 213 4.04 -2.72 16.48
CA THR A 213 4.89 -1.58 16.13
C THR A 213 4.17 -0.24 16.31
N SER A 214 4.91 0.86 16.37
CA SER A 214 4.32 2.21 16.41
C SER A 214 3.56 2.54 15.12
N LEU A 215 2.60 3.48 15.16
CA LEU A 215 1.87 3.95 13.97
C LEU A 215 2.82 4.37 12.83
N VAL A 216 3.89 5.12 13.16
CA VAL A 216 4.91 5.55 12.18
C VAL A 216 5.59 4.35 11.52
N SER A 217 5.95 3.34 12.31
CA SER A 217 6.51 2.09 11.78
C SER A 217 5.52 1.32 10.93
N LYS A 218 4.23 1.29 11.32
CA LYS A 218 3.19 0.64 10.53
C LYS A 218 3.06 1.29 9.15
N VAL A 219 3.01 2.62 9.11
CA VAL A 219 2.99 3.41 7.87
C VAL A 219 4.23 3.17 7.02
N GLY A 220 5.42 3.17 7.64
CA GLY A 220 6.67 2.86 6.95
C GLY A 220 6.67 1.46 6.32
N THR A 221 6.12 0.45 7.01
CA THR A 221 5.93 -0.89 6.43
C THR A 221 4.95 -0.84 5.25
N VAL A 222 3.81 -0.16 5.36
CA VAL A 222 2.86 -0.02 4.25
C VAL A 222 3.55 0.57 3.01
N LEU A 223 4.32 1.66 3.17
CA LEU A 223 5.07 2.26 2.07
C LEU A 223 6.07 1.26 1.46
N HIS A 224 6.89 0.62 2.30
CA HIS A 224 7.87 -0.36 1.85
C HIS A 224 7.23 -1.48 1.00
N GLU A 225 6.15 -2.11 1.50
CA GLU A 225 5.48 -3.18 0.74
C GLU A 225 4.78 -2.66 -0.52
N MET A 226 4.26 -1.44 -0.51
CA MET A 226 3.70 -0.80 -1.71
C MET A 226 4.78 -0.56 -2.78
N TYR A 227 6.00 -0.21 -2.37
CA TYR A 227 7.10 -0.03 -3.32
C TYR A 227 7.68 -1.33 -3.86
N HIS A 228 7.61 -2.44 -3.12
CA HIS A 228 7.80 -3.78 -3.72
C HIS A 228 6.82 -4.01 -4.86
N ASN A 229 5.54 -3.73 -4.63
CA ASN A 229 4.50 -3.89 -5.66
C ASN A 229 4.76 -2.96 -6.84
N LEU A 230 5.12 -1.70 -6.60
CA LEU A 230 5.41 -0.74 -7.67
C LEU A 230 6.61 -1.19 -8.52
N ALA A 231 7.70 -1.62 -7.87
CA ALA A 231 8.88 -2.16 -8.55
C ALA A 231 8.51 -3.34 -9.47
N GLY A 232 7.62 -4.21 -8.98
CA GLY A 232 7.09 -5.36 -9.70
C GLY A 232 6.09 -5.02 -10.82
N SER A 233 5.38 -3.89 -10.73
CA SER A 233 4.29 -3.50 -11.64
C SER A 233 4.75 -2.80 -12.92
N TYR A 234 5.94 -2.19 -12.95
CA TYR A 234 6.46 -1.55 -14.17
C TYR A 234 6.65 -2.52 -15.36
N SER A 235 6.59 -3.84 -15.16
CA SER A 235 6.55 -4.82 -16.26
C SER A 235 5.29 -4.78 -17.11
N GLU A 236 4.13 -4.44 -16.55
CA GLU A 236 2.86 -4.54 -17.29
C GLU A 236 2.70 -3.39 -18.30
N TYR A 237 3.30 -2.22 -18.04
CA TYR A 237 3.14 -1.02 -18.88
C TYR A 237 4.11 -0.92 -20.05
N SER A 238 5.22 -1.65 -20.03
CA SER A 238 6.28 -1.55 -21.02
C SER A 238 6.11 -2.46 -22.24
N GLY A 239 5.17 -3.41 -22.23
CA GLY A 239 5.05 -4.43 -23.29
C GLY A 239 6.26 -5.37 -23.41
N LYS A 240 7.34 -5.06 -22.68
CA LYS A 240 8.58 -5.80 -22.46
C LYS A 240 9.05 -5.51 -21.02
N GLY A 241 8.41 -6.14 -20.05
CA GLY A 241 8.99 -6.55 -18.77
C GLY A 241 9.97 -5.61 -18.04
N LEU A 242 9.73 -4.31 -17.92
CA LEU A 242 10.51 -3.43 -17.03
C LEU A 242 10.12 -3.62 -15.57
N ARG A 243 10.43 -4.78 -14.99
CA ARG A 243 10.46 -4.94 -13.53
C ARG A 243 11.72 -4.29 -13.00
N ILE A 244 11.60 -3.31 -12.11
CA ILE A 244 12.78 -2.67 -11.50
C ILE A 244 13.56 -3.73 -10.74
N ASP A 245 12.88 -4.41 -9.81
CA ASP A 245 13.46 -5.36 -8.88
C ASP A 245 14.05 -6.61 -9.57
N SER A 246 13.66 -6.94 -10.80
CA SER A 246 14.21 -8.11 -11.51
C SER A 246 14.87 -7.78 -12.84
N SER A 247 15.21 -6.51 -13.10
CA SER A 247 15.94 -6.13 -14.32
C SER A 247 17.44 -6.44 -14.19
N ASP A 248 18.06 -6.87 -15.30
CA ASP A 248 19.51 -7.14 -15.34
C ASP A 248 20.34 -5.92 -14.92
N GLU A 249 19.90 -4.73 -15.32
CA GLU A 249 20.53 -3.46 -14.99
C GLU A 249 20.45 -3.16 -13.48
N TRP A 250 19.27 -3.30 -12.87
CA TRP A 250 19.13 -3.15 -11.42
C TRP A 250 19.94 -4.18 -10.64
N MET A 251 19.93 -5.44 -11.07
CA MET A 251 20.73 -6.50 -10.45
C MET A 251 22.24 -6.22 -10.57
N SER A 252 22.68 -5.58 -11.67
CA SER A 252 24.05 -5.10 -11.83
C SER A 252 24.35 -3.98 -10.84
N LEU A 253 23.51 -2.94 -10.79
CA LEU A 253 23.64 -1.81 -9.86
C LEU A 253 23.67 -2.29 -8.40
N HIS A 254 22.82 -3.25 -8.02
CA HIS A 254 22.83 -3.85 -6.68
C HIS A 254 24.18 -4.52 -6.35
N LYS A 255 24.77 -5.27 -7.29
CA LYS A 255 26.08 -5.92 -7.10
C LYS A 255 27.22 -4.90 -6.99
N GLU A 256 27.18 -3.88 -7.84
CA GLU A 256 28.15 -2.78 -7.86
C GLU A 256 28.04 -1.90 -6.62
N SER A 257 26.83 -1.78 -6.05
CA SER A 257 26.57 -0.99 -4.85
C SER A 257 27.44 -1.40 -3.67
N ARG A 258 27.87 -2.67 -3.59
CA ARG A 258 28.78 -3.17 -2.54
C ARG A 258 30.24 -2.75 -2.73
N LYS A 259 30.62 -2.36 -3.94
CA LYS A 259 32.00 -2.01 -4.33
C LYS A 259 32.22 -0.50 -4.37
N ILE A 260 31.17 0.26 -4.62
CA ILE A 260 31.19 1.71 -4.64
C ILE A 260 31.16 2.18 -3.19
N VAL A 261 32.22 2.81 -2.72
CA VAL A 261 32.24 3.54 -1.44
C VAL A 261 32.45 5.01 -1.78
N ASN A 262 31.49 5.85 -1.41
CA ASN A 262 31.56 7.28 -1.65
C ASN A 262 32.59 7.96 -0.75
N THR A 263 32.83 9.25 -0.97
CA THR A 263 33.80 10.05 -0.20
C THR A 263 33.51 10.11 1.30
N ASN A 264 32.27 9.83 1.70
CA ASN A 264 31.84 9.77 3.10
C ASN A 264 31.93 8.36 3.71
N GLY A 265 32.50 7.38 2.97
CA GLY A 265 32.64 6.01 3.45
C GLY A 265 31.36 5.17 3.36
N PHE A 266 30.30 5.70 2.74
CA PHE A 266 29.04 4.99 2.55
C PHE A 266 29.00 4.34 1.17
N ASP A 267 28.49 3.13 1.11
CA ASP A 267 28.25 2.46 -0.17
C ASP A 267 26.90 2.84 -0.80
N CYS A 268 26.55 2.29 -1.96
CA CYS A 268 25.36 2.70 -2.72
C CYS A 268 24.02 2.13 -2.18
N PHE A 269 23.96 1.70 -0.91
CA PHE A 269 22.75 1.21 -0.26
C PHE A 269 22.09 2.26 0.64
N VAL A 270 20.81 2.55 0.38
CA VAL A 270 20.01 3.53 1.13
C VAL A 270 19.61 3.06 2.53
N SER A 271 19.83 1.80 2.89
CA SER A 271 19.55 1.30 4.24
C SER A 271 20.29 0.00 4.51
N GLY A 272 20.38 -0.38 5.79
CA GLY A 272 20.88 -1.69 6.21
C GLY A 272 20.02 -2.85 5.67
N TYR A 273 18.71 -2.64 5.54
CA TYR A 273 17.80 -3.65 5.01
C TYR A 273 17.96 -3.86 3.50
N ALA A 274 18.33 -2.82 2.75
CA ALA A 274 18.63 -2.88 1.32
C ALA A 274 19.76 -3.87 0.96
N TYR A 275 20.63 -4.25 1.90
CA TYR A 275 21.68 -5.27 1.67
C TYR A 275 21.15 -6.69 1.55
N THR A 276 19.92 -6.94 1.97
CA THR A 276 19.35 -8.29 2.10
C THR A 276 19.30 -9.00 0.74
N ASN A 277 18.76 -8.34 -0.27
CA ASN A 277 18.74 -8.78 -1.66
C ASN A 277 18.35 -7.60 -2.58
N PHE A 278 18.38 -7.82 -3.89
CA PHE A 278 18.07 -6.78 -4.88
C PHE A 278 16.62 -6.28 -4.84
N ALA A 279 15.67 -7.08 -4.36
CA ALA A 279 14.26 -6.67 -4.27
C ALA A 279 14.05 -5.74 -3.08
N GLU A 280 14.64 -6.07 -1.92
CA GLU A 280 14.63 -5.16 -0.76
C GLU A 280 15.37 -3.86 -1.07
N ASP A 281 16.48 -3.94 -1.81
CA ASP A 281 17.17 -2.75 -2.31
C ASP A 281 16.26 -1.89 -3.19
N ALA A 282 15.48 -2.49 -4.09
CA ALA A 282 14.57 -1.77 -4.97
C ALA A 282 13.48 -1.04 -4.17
N ALA A 283 12.80 -1.75 -3.26
CA ALA A 283 11.75 -1.16 -2.44
C ALA A 283 12.27 -0.01 -1.57
N GLU A 284 13.39 -0.23 -0.88
CA GLU A 284 14.02 0.80 -0.04
C GLU A 284 14.51 2.00 -0.86
N THR A 285 15.07 1.76 -2.05
CA THR A 285 15.52 2.84 -2.93
C THR A 285 14.35 3.63 -3.48
N LEU A 286 13.23 2.99 -3.84
CA LEU A 286 12.02 3.68 -4.30
C LEU A 286 11.38 4.52 -3.19
N VAL A 287 11.27 3.99 -1.95
CA VAL A 287 10.86 4.77 -0.78
C VAL A 287 11.72 6.02 -0.66
N THR A 288 13.05 5.86 -0.75
CA THR A 288 14.00 6.99 -0.69
C THR A 288 13.78 7.96 -1.85
N TYR A 289 13.61 7.47 -3.08
CA TYR A 289 13.41 8.29 -4.26
C TYR A 289 12.20 9.22 -4.14
N PHE A 290 11.06 8.70 -3.69
CA PHE A 290 9.81 9.48 -3.61
C PHE A 290 9.71 10.38 -2.37
N HIS A 291 10.37 10.02 -1.27
CA HIS A 291 10.25 10.75 0.00
C HIS A 291 11.50 11.52 0.42
N ASN A 292 12.66 11.19 -0.16
CA ASN A 292 13.94 11.84 0.17
C ASN A 292 14.96 11.72 -0.99
N ARG A 293 14.59 12.24 -2.15
CA ARG A 293 15.39 12.14 -3.39
C ARG A 293 16.82 12.67 -3.23
N GLU A 294 17.03 13.73 -2.45
CA GLU A 294 18.34 14.33 -2.20
C GLU A 294 19.32 13.34 -1.54
N VAL A 295 18.83 12.46 -0.65
CA VAL A 295 19.65 11.39 -0.08
C VAL A 295 20.14 10.45 -1.16
N LEU A 296 19.26 10.04 -2.08
CA LEU A 296 19.63 9.13 -3.16
C LEU A 296 20.61 9.79 -4.13
N GLU A 297 20.42 11.07 -4.45
CA GLU A 297 21.33 11.86 -5.29
C GLU A 297 22.76 11.90 -4.71
N ARG A 298 22.89 12.08 -3.39
CA ARG A 298 24.22 12.09 -2.75
C ARG A 298 24.82 10.70 -2.58
N LEU A 299 23.97 9.70 -2.33
CA LEU A 299 24.42 8.36 -1.97
C LEU A 299 24.73 7.49 -3.18
N CYS A 300 23.84 7.51 -4.16
CA CYS A 300 23.89 6.62 -5.31
C CYS A 300 23.27 7.25 -6.57
N PRO A 301 23.96 8.22 -7.21
CA PRO A 301 23.48 8.88 -8.44
C PRO A 301 23.08 7.91 -9.54
N GLN A 302 23.77 6.78 -9.68
CA GLN A 302 23.49 5.78 -10.71
C GLN A 302 22.11 5.12 -10.52
N LYS A 303 21.73 4.82 -9.27
CA LYS A 303 20.39 4.30 -8.96
C LYS A 303 19.31 5.36 -9.18
N LEU A 304 19.63 6.63 -8.89
CA LEU A 304 18.72 7.75 -9.18
C LEU A 304 18.44 7.86 -10.68
N GLU A 305 19.50 7.89 -11.49
CA GLU A 305 19.40 7.98 -12.96
C GLU A 305 18.59 6.81 -13.54
N PHE A 306 18.87 5.59 -13.08
CA PHE A 306 18.11 4.40 -13.49
C PHE A 306 16.61 4.54 -13.19
N ILE A 307 16.25 4.95 -11.96
CA ILE A 307 14.84 5.11 -11.56
C ILE A 307 14.17 6.22 -12.37
N ASP A 308 14.85 7.36 -12.59
CA ASP A 308 14.34 8.45 -13.44
C ASP A 308 14.01 7.95 -14.85
N GLU A 309 14.90 7.15 -15.46
CA GLU A 309 14.66 6.60 -16.79
C GLU A 309 13.45 5.66 -16.81
N VAL A 310 13.34 4.78 -15.81
CA VAL A 310 12.20 3.84 -15.70
C VAL A 310 10.88 4.60 -15.56
N ILE A 311 10.81 5.57 -14.66
CA ILE A 311 9.58 6.35 -14.41
C ILE A 311 9.22 7.18 -15.66
N SER A 312 10.20 7.86 -16.26
CA SER A 312 9.98 8.64 -17.49
C SER A 312 9.44 7.79 -18.64
N ARG A 313 9.95 6.56 -18.80
CA ARG A 313 9.41 5.60 -19.78
C ARG A 313 7.98 5.18 -19.44
N ALA A 314 7.71 4.84 -18.18
CA ALA A 314 6.39 4.43 -17.72
C ALA A 314 5.32 5.51 -17.96
N ASP A 315 5.64 6.78 -17.69
CA ASP A 315 4.74 7.89 -17.90
C ASP A 315 4.40 8.12 -19.38
N LYS A 316 5.41 8.04 -20.25
CA LYS A 316 5.21 8.14 -21.70
C LYS A 316 4.29 7.04 -22.21
N LEU A 317 4.48 5.81 -21.71
CA LEU A 317 3.64 4.66 -22.05
C LEU A 317 2.20 4.83 -21.55
N ARG A 318 2.03 5.24 -20.29
CA ARG A 318 0.71 5.53 -19.71
C ARG A 318 -0.04 6.61 -20.47
N ALA A 319 0.62 7.74 -20.77
CA ALA A 319 0.05 8.82 -21.58
C ALA A 319 -0.32 8.36 -22.99
N SER A 320 0.42 7.41 -23.57
CA SER A 320 0.07 6.81 -24.87
C SER A 320 -1.17 5.92 -24.80
N LYS A 321 -1.32 5.13 -23.72
CA LYS A 321 -2.48 4.25 -23.47
C LYS A 321 -3.75 5.07 -23.25
N LEU A 322 -3.68 6.09 -22.40
CA LEU A 322 -4.80 7.01 -22.15
C LEU A 322 -5.27 7.71 -23.44
N ARG A 323 -4.34 8.17 -24.29
CA ARG A 323 -4.68 8.74 -25.61
C ARG A 323 -5.32 7.73 -26.57
N ARG A 324 -5.02 6.44 -26.44
CA ARG A 324 -5.65 5.38 -27.24
C ARG A 324 -7.06 5.07 -26.75
N VAL A 325 -7.24 4.95 -25.44
CA VAL A 325 -8.55 4.73 -24.81
C VAL A 325 -9.47 5.92 -25.07
N GLY A 326 -8.98 7.16 -24.92
CA GLY A 326 -9.74 8.37 -25.23
C GLY A 326 -10.16 8.44 -26.70
N ARG A 327 -9.31 8.03 -27.64
CA ARG A 327 -9.67 7.94 -29.07
C ARG A 327 -10.70 6.86 -29.35
N SER A 328 -10.56 5.67 -28.75
CA SER A 328 -11.53 4.58 -28.91
C SER A 328 -12.89 4.94 -28.30
N LEU A 329 -12.92 5.56 -27.12
CA LEU A 329 -14.15 6.05 -26.49
C LEU A 329 -14.77 7.19 -27.30
N GLY A 330 -13.96 8.12 -27.83
CA GLY A 330 -14.45 9.19 -28.71
C GLY A 330 -15.04 8.66 -30.02
N GLN A 331 -14.41 7.65 -30.63
CA GLN A 331 -14.94 6.97 -31.83
C GLN A 331 -16.24 6.20 -31.52
N ASN A 332 -16.32 5.53 -30.36
CA ASN A 332 -17.52 4.82 -29.94
C ASN A 332 -18.66 5.78 -29.55
N LEU A 333 -18.34 6.94 -28.96
CA LEU A 333 -19.34 7.97 -28.65
C LEU A 333 -19.87 8.61 -29.93
N ASN A 334 -19.01 8.94 -30.90
CA ASN A 334 -19.46 9.44 -32.20
C ASN A 334 -20.35 8.42 -32.92
N PHE A 335 -19.99 7.14 -32.90
CA PHE A 335 -20.83 6.07 -33.44
C PHE A 335 -22.19 5.96 -32.73
N LEU A 336 -22.24 6.18 -31.41
CA LEU A 336 -23.48 6.18 -30.64
C LEU A 336 -24.37 7.39 -31.00
N PHE A 337 -23.78 8.58 -31.18
CA PHE A 337 -24.49 9.78 -31.60
C PHE A 337 -25.01 9.66 -33.04
N ASP A 338 -24.19 9.16 -33.98
CA ASP A 338 -24.60 8.91 -35.37
C ASP A 338 -25.73 7.87 -35.45
N SER A 339 -25.72 6.86 -34.57
CA SER A 339 -26.79 5.84 -34.49
C SER A 339 -28.10 6.40 -33.93
N ILE A 340 -28.03 7.35 -32.99
CA ILE A 340 -29.21 8.03 -32.45
C ILE A 340 -29.79 9.00 -33.49
N GLU A 341 -28.94 9.74 -34.20
CA GLU A 341 -29.37 10.69 -35.23
C GLU A 341 -30.01 9.99 -36.46
N ASN A 342 -29.52 8.80 -36.83
CA ASN A 342 -30.14 7.97 -37.87
C ASN A 342 -31.41 7.24 -37.41
N ALA A 343 -31.64 7.09 -36.09
CA ALA A 343 -32.87 6.50 -35.56
C ALA A 343 -33.99 7.53 -35.34
N LEU A 344 -33.64 8.83 -35.37
CA LEU A 344 -34.56 9.95 -35.17
C LEU A 344 -34.99 10.63 -36.48
N ASN A 345 -34.39 10.23 -37.61
CA ASN A 345 -34.80 10.58 -38.98
C ASN A 345 -35.41 9.37 -39.66
#